data_AF-A0A8J6JLS6-F1
#
_entry.id   AF-A0A8J6JLS6-F1
#
_cell.length_a   1.000
_cell.length_b   1.000
_cell.length_c   1.000
_cell.angle_alpha   90.00
_cell.angle_beta   90.00
_cell.angle_gamma   90.00
#
_symmetry.space_group_name_H-M   'P 1'
#
loop_
_entity.id
_entity.type
_entity.pdbx_description
1 polymer ?
#
loop_
_entity_poly.entity_id
_entity_poly.type
_entity_poly.pdbx_seq_one_letter_code
_entity_poly.pdbx_strand_id
1 'polypeptide(L)'
;MRHVNRIEALAQLTGEGLPYELTEIEALGRRVRAFKNAPVNLRALFEAGRSELPFIVYEDERLTFEAAWVASQRLAAAMVADYGVEKGDRVAISMRNYPEWILGFMAATSIGAIAVAMNALWQPHEMEYGLKDSGAKLLLADQGRLGRLAACEDAPARLAGSAGRATKALAAGVRSYDAVMAGAAEAAPPERAVGPDDDAIML
;
A
#
# COMPACT_ATOMS: atom_id res chain seq x y z
N MET A 1 3.02 33.51 -26.16
CA MET A 1 2.74 32.06 -26.22
C MET A 1 1.40 31.85 -26.92
N ARG A 2 1.30 30.92 -27.87
CA ARG A 2 0.03 30.62 -28.56
C ARG A 2 -0.87 29.82 -27.60
N HIS A 3 -2.10 30.27 -27.38
CA HIS A 3 -3.07 29.51 -26.60
C HIS A 3 -3.44 28.24 -27.37
N VAL A 4 -3.22 27.08 -26.76
CA VAL A 4 -3.61 25.76 -27.28
C VAL A 4 -4.92 25.39 -26.62
N ASN A 5 -5.92 24.96 -27.40
CA ASN A 5 -7.18 24.49 -26.82
C ASN A 5 -7.04 23.06 -26.28
N ARG A 6 -8.02 22.58 -25.51
CA ARG A 6 -7.97 21.23 -24.90
C ARG A 6 -7.75 20.11 -25.90
N ILE A 7 -8.38 20.16 -27.08
CA ILE A 7 -8.29 19.10 -28.09
C ILE A 7 -6.88 19.06 -28.68
N GLU A 8 -6.35 20.22 -29.03
CA GLU A 8 -4.98 20.36 -29.53
C GLU A 8 -3.95 19.92 -28.49
N ALA A 9 -4.15 20.25 -27.21
CA ALA A 9 -3.27 19.84 -26.12
C ALA A 9 -3.28 18.32 -25.92
N LEU A 10 -4.46 17.68 -25.99
CA LEU A 10 -4.56 16.22 -25.93
C LEU A 10 -3.83 15.57 -27.11
N ALA A 11 -4.06 16.05 -28.34
CA ALA A 11 -3.38 15.52 -29.52
C ALA A 11 -1.83 15.63 -29.43
N GLN A 12 -1.33 16.72 -28.83
CA GLN A 12 0.11 16.95 -28.60
C GLN A 12 0.73 16.10 -27.48
N LEU A 13 -0.09 15.48 -26.63
CA LEU A 13 0.39 14.68 -25.51
C LEU A 13 0.14 13.18 -25.70
N THR A 14 -0.90 12.81 -26.46
CA THR A 14 -1.37 11.42 -26.57
C THR A 14 -1.16 10.75 -27.91
N GLY A 15 -0.51 11.43 -28.86
CA GLY A 15 -0.16 10.85 -30.16
C GLY A 15 0.98 9.82 -30.08
N GLU A 16 1.26 9.17 -31.21
CA GLU A 16 2.32 8.17 -31.33
C GLU A 16 3.70 8.76 -30.96
N GLY A 17 4.47 8.05 -30.15
CA GLY A 17 5.80 8.46 -29.69
C GLY A 17 5.80 9.53 -28.59
N LEU A 18 4.63 9.98 -28.12
CA LEU A 18 4.51 10.99 -27.07
C LEU A 18 4.40 10.37 -25.67
N PRO A 19 4.69 11.12 -24.58
CA PRO A 19 4.73 10.57 -23.23
C PRO A 19 3.43 9.88 -22.79
N TYR A 20 2.28 10.37 -23.26
CA TYR A 20 0.95 9.83 -22.93
C TYR A 20 0.30 9.16 -24.14
N GLU A 21 1.10 8.58 -25.06
CA GLU A 21 0.60 7.79 -26.18
C GLU A 21 -0.47 6.79 -25.70
N LEU A 22 -1.61 6.78 -26.39
CA LEU A 22 -2.71 5.88 -26.06
C LEU A 22 -2.65 4.60 -26.89
N THR A 23 -2.89 3.48 -26.23
CA THR A 23 -3.08 2.15 -26.85
C THR A 23 -4.37 1.52 -26.34
N GLU A 24 -4.87 0.50 -27.03
CA GLU A 24 -5.93 -0.36 -26.50
C GLU A 24 -5.33 -1.57 -25.79
N ILE A 25 -5.89 -1.92 -24.63
CA ILE A 25 -5.58 -3.13 -23.88
C ILE A 25 -6.88 -3.85 -23.52
N GLU A 26 -6.79 -5.15 -23.21
CA GLU A 26 -7.88 -5.85 -22.52
C GLU A 26 -7.64 -5.77 -21.01
N ALA A 27 -8.65 -5.31 -20.28
CA ALA A 27 -8.67 -5.27 -18.82
C ALA A 27 -10.12 -5.40 -18.33
N LEU A 28 -10.34 -6.12 -17.25
CA LEU A 28 -11.64 -6.39 -16.63
C LEU A 28 -12.65 -6.95 -17.64
N GLY A 29 -12.18 -7.83 -18.53
CA GLY A 29 -13.00 -8.47 -19.57
C GLY A 29 -13.51 -7.52 -20.67
N ARG A 30 -12.93 -6.33 -20.82
CA ARG A 30 -13.31 -5.35 -21.84
C ARG A 30 -12.10 -4.66 -22.46
N ARG A 31 -12.28 -4.16 -23.69
CA ARG A 31 -11.28 -3.29 -24.32
C ARG A 31 -11.35 -1.89 -23.73
N VAL A 32 -10.21 -1.40 -23.26
CA VAL A 32 -10.07 -0.05 -22.69
C VAL A 32 -8.88 0.66 -23.33
N ARG A 33 -8.92 2.00 -23.30
CA ARG A 33 -7.74 2.81 -23.65
C ARG A 33 -6.85 2.95 -22.43
N ALA A 34 -5.56 2.74 -22.61
CA ALA A 34 -4.53 2.91 -21.61
C ALA A 34 -3.38 3.75 -22.18
N PHE A 35 -2.55 4.32 -21.29
CA PHE A 35 -1.29 4.92 -21.70
C PHE A 35 -0.30 3.81 -22.00
N LYS A 36 0.24 3.76 -23.22
CA LYS A 36 1.19 2.74 -23.67
C LYS A 36 2.44 2.68 -22.78
N ASN A 37 2.87 3.84 -22.28
CA ASN A 37 4.08 3.99 -21.47
C ASN A 37 3.78 4.06 -19.96
N ALA A 38 2.55 3.78 -19.52
CA ALA A 38 2.26 3.73 -18.09
C ALA A 38 2.97 2.55 -17.43
N PRO A 39 3.41 2.70 -16.16
CA PRO A 39 3.88 1.57 -15.38
C PRO A 39 2.83 0.47 -15.30
N VAL A 40 3.27 -0.77 -15.44
CA VAL A 40 2.39 -1.95 -15.57
C VAL A 40 1.66 -2.33 -14.28
N ASN A 41 2.15 -1.85 -13.12
CA ASN A 41 1.54 -2.02 -11.81
C ASN A 41 2.06 -0.94 -10.83
N LEU A 42 1.53 -0.94 -9.61
CA LEU A 42 1.91 0.05 -8.58
C LEU A 42 3.38 -0.06 -8.16
N ARG A 43 3.96 -1.27 -8.11
CA ARG A 43 5.40 -1.43 -7.82
C ARG A 43 6.25 -0.67 -8.84
N ALA A 44 6.00 -0.89 -10.12
CA ALA A 44 6.71 -0.24 -11.21
C ALA A 44 6.48 1.29 -11.18
N LEU A 45 5.28 1.74 -10.80
CA LEU A 45 4.99 3.16 -10.62
C LEU A 45 5.86 3.78 -9.52
N PHE A 46 5.96 3.12 -8.36
CA PHE A 46 6.81 3.59 -7.27
C PHE A 46 8.29 3.56 -7.65
N GLU A 47 8.74 2.50 -8.31
CA GLU A 47 10.13 2.37 -8.75
C GLU A 47 10.53 3.48 -9.73
N ALA A 48 9.66 3.82 -10.69
CA ALA A 48 9.87 4.93 -11.61
C ALA A 48 9.88 6.31 -10.93
N GLY A 49 9.24 6.44 -9.76
CA GLY A 49 9.15 7.68 -8.99
C GLY A 49 10.29 7.91 -7.99
N ARG A 50 11.19 6.92 -7.83
CA ARG A 50 12.32 6.98 -6.89
C ARG A 50 13.18 8.22 -7.10
N SER A 51 13.43 8.95 -6.02
CA SER A 51 14.22 10.18 -6.02
C SER A 51 14.59 10.61 -4.61
N GLU A 52 15.58 11.49 -4.50
CA GLU A 52 15.94 12.16 -3.23
C GLU A 52 15.04 13.37 -2.91
N LEU A 53 13.96 13.57 -3.66
CA LEU A 53 13.01 14.65 -3.40
C LEU A 53 12.13 14.31 -2.19
N PRO A 54 11.68 15.33 -1.42
CA PRO A 54 10.72 15.14 -0.34
C PRO A 54 9.46 14.43 -0.84
N PHE A 55 9.03 13.40 -0.11
CA PHE A 55 7.85 12.61 -0.45
C PHE A 55 6.85 12.55 0.70
N ILE A 56 7.27 12.09 1.89
CA ILE A 56 6.40 12.04 3.07
C ILE A 56 6.86 13.11 4.06
N VAL A 57 5.90 13.93 4.50
CA VAL A 57 6.09 15.01 5.46
C VAL A 57 5.06 14.84 6.57
N TYR A 58 5.52 14.52 7.78
CA TYR A 58 4.67 14.36 8.95
C TYR A 58 5.34 15.00 10.15
N GLU A 59 4.74 16.01 10.78
CA GLU A 59 5.33 16.75 11.92
C GLU A 59 6.79 17.16 11.65
N ASP A 60 7.78 16.56 12.34
CA ASP A 60 9.21 16.78 12.12
C ASP A 60 9.88 15.68 11.27
N GLU A 61 9.15 14.61 10.94
CA GLU A 61 9.61 13.51 10.09
C GLU A 61 9.55 13.90 8.62
N ARG A 62 10.65 13.66 7.91
CA ARG A 62 10.79 13.89 6.46
C ARG A 62 11.39 12.65 5.83
N LEU A 63 10.69 12.07 4.85
CA LEU A 63 11.22 11.00 4.02
C LEU A 63 11.32 11.49 2.58
N THR A 64 12.48 11.22 1.97
CA THR A 64 12.60 11.27 0.51
C THR A 64 11.82 10.11 -0.11
N PHE A 65 11.55 10.19 -1.42
CA PHE A 65 10.91 9.07 -2.10
C PHE A 65 11.77 7.80 -1.99
N GLU A 66 13.08 7.90 -2.17
CA GLU A 66 14.00 6.77 -2.06
C GLU A 66 13.95 6.14 -0.65
N ALA A 67 13.95 6.95 0.41
CA ALA A 67 13.85 6.45 1.77
C ALA A 67 12.51 5.73 2.03
N ALA A 68 11.40 6.28 1.52
CA ALA A 68 10.08 5.65 1.64
C ALA A 68 10.00 4.35 0.83
N TRP A 69 10.58 4.32 -0.38
CA TRP A 69 10.68 3.13 -1.20
C TRP A 69 11.44 2.02 -0.47
N VAL A 70 12.66 2.28 -0.02
CA VAL A 70 13.49 1.31 0.71
C VAL A 70 12.75 0.80 1.96
N ALA A 71 12.14 1.69 2.75
CA ALA A 71 11.37 1.29 3.92
C ALA A 71 10.17 0.40 3.55
N SER A 72 9.42 0.75 2.50
CA SER A 72 8.28 -0.04 2.03
C SER A 72 8.70 -1.42 1.52
N GLN A 73 9.83 -1.54 0.83
CA GLN A 73 10.32 -2.81 0.31
C GLN A 73 10.83 -3.73 1.44
N ARG A 74 11.46 -3.17 2.48
CA ARG A 74 11.81 -3.92 3.69
C ARG A 74 10.56 -4.40 4.43
N LEU A 75 9.56 -3.54 4.56
CA LEU A 75 8.27 -3.93 5.15
C LEU A 75 7.61 -5.04 4.34
N ALA A 76 7.63 -4.95 3.00
CA ALA A 76 7.11 -5.98 2.11
C ALA A 76 7.87 -7.31 2.25
N ALA A 77 9.19 -7.28 2.39
CA ALA A 77 10.00 -8.47 2.67
C ALA A 77 9.56 -9.14 3.98
N ALA A 78 9.32 -8.36 5.03
CA ALA A 78 8.80 -8.89 6.29
C ALA A 78 7.36 -9.44 6.16
N MET A 79 6.48 -8.78 5.40
CA MET A 79 5.13 -9.30 5.10
C MET A 79 5.19 -10.70 4.49
N VAL A 80 6.11 -10.92 3.54
CA VAL A 80 6.29 -12.23 2.90
C VAL A 80 6.96 -13.23 3.85
N ALA A 81 8.10 -12.88 4.47
CA ALA A 81 8.91 -13.83 5.24
C ALA A 81 8.28 -14.20 6.59
N ASP A 82 7.78 -13.21 7.33
CA ASP A 82 7.34 -13.40 8.71
C ASP A 82 5.84 -13.71 8.80
N TYR A 83 5.05 -13.21 7.84
CA TYR A 83 3.58 -13.33 7.85
C TYR A 83 3.03 -14.14 6.67
N GLY A 84 3.90 -14.59 5.77
CA GLY A 84 3.54 -15.45 4.65
C GLY A 84 2.59 -14.79 3.66
N VAL A 85 2.57 -13.45 3.54
CA VAL A 85 1.68 -12.73 2.61
C VAL A 85 2.03 -13.07 1.16
N GLU A 86 1.02 -13.38 0.37
CA GLU A 86 1.13 -13.71 -1.04
C GLU A 86 0.28 -12.79 -1.92
N LYS A 87 0.45 -12.90 -3.24
CA LYS A 87 -0.39 -12.17 -4.20
C LYS A 87 -1.88 -12.53 -3.98
N GLY A 88 -2.75 -11.53 -3.92
CA GLY A 88 -4.19 -11.68 -3.66
C GLY A 88 -4.57 -11.81 -2.18
N ASP A 89 -3.60 -11.89 -1.27
CA ASP A 89 -3.89 -11.78 0.16
C ASP A 89 -4.30 -10.34 0.51
N ARG A 90 -5.24 -10.20 1.45
CA ARG A 90 -5.69 -8.89 1.94
C ARG A 90 -4.83 -8.46 3.11
N VAL A 91 -4.29 -7.24 3.03
CA VAL A 91 -3.54 -6.57 4.09
C VAL A 91 -4.34 -5.35 4.53
N ALA A 92 -4.96 -5.45 5.70
CA ALA A 92 -5.72 -4.35 6.30
C ALA A 92 -4.79 -3.30 6.89
N ILE A 93 -5.14 -2.04 6.68
CA ILE A 93 -4.41 -0.88 7.21
C ILE A 93 -5.42 0.00 7.96
N SER A 94 -5.32 0.03 9.29
CA SER A 94 -6.20 0.79 10.17
C SER A 94 -5.38 1.66 11.12
N MET A 95 -5.12 2.90 10.73
CA MET A 95 -4.33 3.85 11.53
C MET A 95 -4.67 5.30 11.17
N ARG A 96 -4.23 6.26 11.99
CA ARG A 96 -4.21 7.67 11.57
C ARG A 96 -3.34 7.87 10.34
N ASN A 97 -3.39 9.06 9.76
CA ASN A 97 -2.55 9.50 8.64
C ASN A 97 -1.09 9.68 9.06
N TYR A 98 -0.44 8.56 9.38
CA TYR A 98 0.98 8.45 9.67
C TYR A 98 1.74 8.01 8.42
N PRO A 99 3.05 8.32 8.32
CA PRO A 99 3.92 7.81 7.26
C PRO A 99 3.76 6.30 7.00
N GLU A 100 3.66 5.51 8.06
CA GLU A 100 3.54 4.05 8.03
C GLU A 100 2.30 3.56 7.26
N TRP A 101 1.25 4.38 7.14
CA TRP A 101 0.09 4.05 6.31
C TRP A 101 0.49 3.95 4.83
N ILE A 102 1.23 4.96 4.35
CA ILE A 102 1.71 5.05 2.97
C ILE A 102 2.72 3.93 2.71
N LEU A 103 3.64 3.71 3.66
CA LEU A 103 4.63 2.63 3.56
C LEU A 103 3.98 1.25 3.53
N GLY A 104 2.95 1.01 4.35
CA GLY A 104 2.16 -0.22 4.36
C GLY A 104 1.41 -0.45 3.05
N PHE A 105 0.81 0.61 2.50
CA PHE A 105 0.14 0.56 1.20
C PHE A 105 1.11 0.24 0.06
N MET A 106 2.25 0.94 0.00
CA MET A 106 3.31 0.67 -0.97
C MET A 106 3.83 -0.76 -0.83
N ALA A 107 4.09 -1.22 0.40
CA ALA A 107 4.60 -2.56 0.67
C ALA A 107 3.64 -3.66 0.19
N ALA A 108 2.36 -3.58 0.57
CA ALA A 108 1.36 -4.59 0.22
C ALA A 108 1.14 -4.65 -1.30
N THR A 109 0.93 -3.50 -1.94
CA THR A 109 0.68 -3.45 -3.37
C THR A 109 1.93 -3.84 -4.20
N SER A 110 3.14 -3.58 -3.69
CA SER A 110 4.39 -4.01 -4.33
C SER A 110 4.58 -5.53 -4.41
N ILE A 111 3.91 -6.31 -3.56
CA ILE A 111 3.94 -7.78 -3.58
C ILE A 111 2.66 -8.39 -4.16
N GLY A 112 1.77 -7.56 -4.71
CA GLY A 112 0.50 -7.98 -5.29
C GLY A 112 -0.55 -8.36 -4.25
N ALA A 113 -0.37 -7.95 -2.98
CA ALA A 113 -1.42 -8.04 -1.98
C ALA A 113 -2.43 -6.90 -2.14
N ILE A 114 -3.65 -7.13 -1.68
CA ILE A 114 -4.77 -6.19 -1.76
C ILE A 114 -4.77 -5.36 -0.48
N ALA A 115 -4.59 -4.04 -0.59
CA ALA A 115 -4.68 -3.16 0.57
C ALA A 115 -6.14 -2.95 0.97
N VAL A 116 -6.51 -3.28 2.21
CA VAL A 116 -7.84 -2.98 2.76
C VAL A 116 -7.74 -1.69 3.57
N ALA A 117 -8.20 -0.59 2.99
CA ALA A 117 -8.07 0.74 3.58
C ALA A 117 -9.19 1.00 4.60
N MET A 118 -8.92 0.68 5.87
CA MET A 118 -9.93 0.81 6.92
C MET A 118 -9.97 2.24 7.46
N ASN A 119 -11.17 2.77 7.68
CA ASN A 119 -11.33 4.09 8.26
C ASN A 119 -10.84 4.12 9.72
N ALA A 120 -9.94 5.05 10.03
CA ALA A 120 -9.38 5.23 11.37
C ALA A 120 -10.41 5.60 12.45
N LEU A 121 -11.64 5.98 12.06
CA LEU A 121 -12.73 6.36 12.97
C LEU A 121 -13.71 5.22 13.27
N TRP A 122 -13.58 4.07 12.60
CA TRP A 122 -14.45 2.91 12.84
C TRP A 122 -14.40 2.45 14.29
N GLN A 123 -15.59 2.16 14.82
CA GLN A 123 -15.80 1.57 16.13
C GLN A 123 -15.42 0.07 16.12
N PRO A 124 -15.24 -0.56 17.28
CA PRO A 124 -14.82 -1.97 17.36
C PRO A 124 -15.65 -2.92 16.48
N HIS A 125 -16.98 -2.85 16.55
CA HIS A 125 -17.86 -3.73 15.76
C HIS A 125 -17.76 -3.49 14.24
N GLU A 126 -17.54 -2.24 13.80
CA GLU A 126 -17.33 -1.92 12.37
C GLU A 126 -15.96 -2.44 11.88
N MET A 127 -14.93 -2.30 12.72
CA MET A 127 -13.60 -2.84 12.46
C MET A 127 -13.64 -4.37 12.37
N GLU A 128 -14.32 -5.02 13.30
CA GLU A 128 -14.52 -6.47 13.32
C GLU A 128 -15.23 -6.96 12.06
N TYR A 129 -16.35 -6.31 11.71
CA TYR A 129 -17.06 -6.60 10.47
C TYR A 129 -16.14 -6.47 9.26
N GLY A 130 -15.43 -5.35 9.12
CA GLY A 130 -14.56 -5.10 7.96
C GLY A 130 -13.40 -6.10 7.86
N LEU A 131 -12.80 -6.49 8.98
CA LEU A 131 -11.74 -7.52 9.00
C LEU A 131 -12.26 -8.90 8.60
N LYS A 132 -13.47 -9.25 9.07
CA LYS A 132 -14.10 -10.54 8.77
C LYS A 132 -14.56 -10.62 7.32
N ASP A 133 -15.20 -9.58 6.82
CA ASP A 133 -15.73 -9.50 5.46
C ASP A 133 -14.61 -9.47 4.41
N SER A 134 -13.56 -8.68 4.64
CA SER A 134 -12.38 -8.66 3.76
C SER A 134 -11.53 -9.93 3.85
N GLY A 135 -11.66 -10.69 4.92
CA GLY A 135 -10.82 -11.85 5.22
C GLY A 135 -9.34 -11.48 5.31
N ALA A 136 -9.01 -10.31 5.87
CA ALA A 136 -7.63 -9.82 5.95
C ALA A 136 -6.69 -10.84 6.61
N LYS A 137 -5.54 -11.11 5.97
CA LYS A 137 -4.49 -12.00 6.50
C LYS A 137 -3.57 -11.30 7.48
N LEU A 138 -3.43 -9.99 7.32
CA LEU A 138 -2.54 -9.13 8.11
C LEU A 138 -3.25 -7.80 8.37
N LEU A 139 -3.11 -7.26 9.58
CA LEU A 139 -3.59 -5.92 9.95
C LEU A 139 -2.43 -5.06 10.43
N LEU A 140 -2.13 -3.97 9.72
CA LEU A 140 -1.28 -2.89 10.21
C LEU A 140 -2.16 -1.85 10.92
N ALA A 141 -1.90 -1.62 12.20
CA ALA A 141 -2.68 -0.71 13.01
C ALA A 141 -1.81 0.11 13.95
N ASP A 142 -2.27 1.34 14.22
CA ASP A 142 -1.70 2.14 15.30
C ASP A 142 -2.25 1.72 16.66
N GLN A 143 -1.64 2.24 17.73
CA GLN A 143 -2.00 1.89 19.11
C GLN A 143 -3.48 2.13 19.43
N GLY A 144 -4.08 3.20 18.90
CA GLY A 144 -5.49 3.49 19.13
C GLY A 144 -6.41 2.45 18.50
N ARG A 145 -6.07 1.99 17.29
CA ARG A 145 -6.81 0.96 16.56
C ARG A 145 -6.58 -0.43 17.15
N LEU A 146 -5.38 -0.74 17.63
CA LEU A 146 -5.12 -1.93 18.43
C LEU A 146 -5.97 -1.97 19.70
N GLY A 147 -6.17 -0.83 20.36
CA GLY A 147 -7.07 -0.72 21.52
C GLY A 147 -8.54 -1.01 21.18
N ARG A 148 -9.00 -0.66 19.97
CA ARG A 148 -10.36 -0.99 19.50
C ARG A 148 -10.48 -2.46 19.13
N LEU A 149 -9.45 -3.02 18.49
CA LEU A 149 -9.40 -4.44 18.16
C LEU A 149 -9.48 -5.32 19.41
N ALA A 150 -8.85 -4.90 20.51
CA ALA A 150 -8.93 -5.60 21.80
C ALA A 150 -10.36 -5.62 22.41
N ALA A 151 -11.27 -4.79 21.91
CA ALA A 151 -12.67 -4.75 22.32
C ALA A 151 -13.61 -5.50 21.36
N CYS A 152 -13.08 -6.17 20.33
CA CYS A 152 -13.86 -7.03 19.43
C CYS A 152 -14.10 -8.41 20.08
N GLU A 153 -15.24 -9.03 19.82
CA GLU A 153 -15.67 -10.28 20.46
C GLU A 153 -15.24 -11.54 19.69
N ASP A 154 -15.17 -11.45 18.36
CA ASP A 154 -14.93 -12.51 17.36
C ASP A 154 -14.03 -12.00 16.21
N ALA A 155 -12.88 -11.41 16.55
CA ALA A 155 -11.87 -11.03 15.55
C ALA A 155 -11.11 -12.27 15.05
N PRO A 156 -11.08 -12.57 13.73
CA PRO A 156 -10.30 -13.70 13.22
C PRO A 156 -8.81 -13.53 13.51
N ALA A 157 -8.15 -14.60 13.94
CA ALA A 157 -6.74 -14.58 14.31
C ALA A 157 -5.83 -14.29 13.10
N ARG A 158 -5.23 -13.09 13.06
CA ARG A 158 -3.83 -12.77 12.69
C ARG A 158 -3.60 -11.26 12.80
N LEU A 159 -2.65 -10.90 13.66
CA LEU A 159 -2.40 -9.56 14.16
C LEU A 159 -0.94 -9.19 13.88
N ALA A 160 -0.69 -8.09 13.17
CA ALA A 160 0.62 -7.43 13.22
C ALA A 160 0.47 -5.92 12.99
N GLY A 161 -0.12 -5.25 13.97
CA GLY A 161 -0.15 -3.80 14.02
C GLY A 161 1.15 -3.29 14.61
N SER A 162 2.00 -2.78 13.73
CA SER A 162 3.30 -2.28 14.06
C SER A 162 3.29 -0.77 13.79
N ALA A 163 3.46 0.03 14.84
CA ALA A 163 3.98 1.41 14.78
C ALA A 163 4.62 1.64 16.16
N GLY A 164 5.93 1.81 16.35
CA GLY A 164 6.65 3.07 16.08
C GLY A 164 6.20 4.24 17.00
N ARG A 165 4.92 4.20 17.39
CA ARG A 165 4.17 5.19 18.16
C ARG A 165 3.40 4.52 19.30
N ALA A 166 3.69 3.23 19.56
CA ALA A 166 3.13 2.48 20.66
C ALA A 166 3.74 2.97 21.98
N THR A 167 2.95 3.74 22.71
CA THR A 167 3.30 4.27 24.05
C THR A 167 2.90 3.33 25.18
N LYS A 168 2.17 2.24 24.90
CA LYS A 168 1.73 1.23 25.87
C LYS A 168 2.20 -0.15 25.43
N ALA A 169 2.23 -1.09 26.38
CA ALA A 169 2.52 -2.50 26.12
C ALA A 169 1.58 -3.05 25.04
N LEU A 170 2.17 -3.82 24.11
CA LEU A 170 1.45 -4.51 23.05
C LEU A 170 0.92 -5.85 23.57
N ALA A 171 -0.23 -6.28 23.05
CA ALA A 171 -0.77 -7.60 23.34
C ALA A 171 0.17 -8.70 22.81
N ALA A 172 0.07 -9.91 23.40
CA ALA A 172 0.85 -11.05 22.94
C ALA A 172 0.59 -11.34 21.44
N GLY A 173 1.65 -11.59 20.68
CA GLY A 173 1.58 -11.81 19.23
C GLY A 173 1.61 -10.56 18.37
N VAL A 174 1.55 -9.35 18.95
CA VAL A 174 1.68 -8.09 18.21
C VAL A 174 3.13 -7.60 18.26
N ARG A 175 3.74 -7.35 17.08
CA ARG A 175 5.10 -6.78 16.96
C ARG A 175 5.03 -5.28 16.66
N SER A 176 5.92 -4.49 17.25
CA SER A 176 6.07 -3.06 16.92
C SER A 176 6.73 -2.87 15.56
N TYR A 177 6.54 -1.69 14.93
CA TYR A 177 7.10 -1.42 13.59
C TYR A 177 8.60 -1.50 13.60
N ASP A 178 9.23 -0.88 14.58
CA ASP A 178 10.68 -0.89 14.73
C ASP A 178 11.21 -2.33 14.88
N ALA A 179 10.49 -3.21 15.59
CA ALA A 179 10.89 -4.62 15.74
C ALA A 179 10.67 -5.44 14.46
N VAL A 180 9.66 -5.11 13.63
CA VAL A 180 9.49 -5.72 12.31
C VAL A 180 10.59 -5.24 11.38
N MET A 181 10.83 -3.94 11.30
CA MET A 181 11.83 -3.33 10.43
C MET A 181 13.26 -3.73 10.81
N ALA A 182 13.58 -3.85 12.09
CA ALA A 182 14.90 -4.30 12.56
C ALA A 182 15.19 -5.77 12.18
N GLY A 183 14.16 -6.62 12.10
CA GLY A 183 14.30 -8.02 11.66
C GLY A 183 14.13 -8.23 10.16
N ALA A 184 13.60 -7.24 9.43
CA ALA A 184 13.34 -7.34 8.01
C ALA A 184 14.63 -7.41 7.19
N ALA A 185 14.66 -8.29 6.19
CA ALA A 185 15.75 -8.34 5.23
C ALA A 185 15.92 -6.99 4.51
N GLU A 186 17.16 -6.62 4.22
CA GLU A 186 17.47 -5.40 3.46
C GLU A 186 17.12 -5.54 1.96
N ALA A 187 17.16 -6.78 1.46
CA ALA A 187 16.82 -7.08 0.08
C ALA A 187 15.31 -6.98 -0.15
N ALA A 188 14.91 -6.35 -1.26
CA ALA A 188 13.52 -6.29 -1.69
C ALA A 188 12.98 -7.71 -1.97
N PRO A 189 11.68 -7.96 -1.71
CA PRO A 189 11.08 -9.24 -2.05
C PRO A 189 11.07 -9.46 -3.58
N PRO A 190 11.11 -10.73 -4.02
CA PRO A 190 11.05 -11.05 -5.44
C PRO A 190 9.78 -10.46 -6.06
N GLU A 191 9.90 -10.05 -7.32
CA GLU A 191 8.75 -9.56 -8.07
C GLU A 191 7.69 -10.64 -8.22
N ARG A 192 6.43 -10.21 -8.07
CA ARG A 192 5.28 -11.05 -8.37
C ARG A 192 4.61 -10.52 -9.63
N ALA A 193 4.10 -11.42 -10.46
CA ALA A 193 3.37 -11.07 -11.67
C ALA A 193 2.03 -10.44 -11.30
N VAL A 194 1.99 -9.11 -11.22
CA VAL A 194 0.79 -8.29 -11.00
C VAL A 194 0.41 -7.65 -12.32
N GLY A 195 -0.82 -7.92 -12.77
CA GLY A 195 -1.42 -7.42 -13.99
C GLY A 195 -2.59 -6.47 -13.73
N PRO A 196 -3.19 -5.93 -14.79
CA PRO A 196 -4.24 -4.91 -14.71
C PRO A 196 -5.57 -5.41 -14.12
N ASP A 197 -5.77 -6.73 -14.07
CA ASP A 197 -6.98 -7.37 -13.55
C ASP A 197 -6.85 -7.82 -12.09
N ASP A 198 -5.66 -7.65 -11.49
CA ASP A 198 -5.46 -7.94 -10.08
C ASP A 198 -5.94 -6.77 -9.23
N ASP A 199 -6.71 -7.06 -8.18
CA ASP A 199 -7.15 -6.06 -7.23
C ASP A 199 -5.95 -5.47 -6.48
N ALA A 200 -5.91 -4.14 -6.38
CA ALA A 200 -4.89 -3.43 -5.61
C ALA A 200 -5.42 -2.92 -4.26
N ILE A 201 -6.72 -2.56 -4.21
CA ILE A 201 -7.34 -1.92 -3.07
C ILE A 201 -8.77 -2.42 -2.86
N MET A 202 -9.15 -2.51 -1.59
CA MET A 202 -10.51 -2.75 -1.11
C MET A 202 -10.88 -1.62 -0.15
N LEU A 203 -12.08 -1.05 -0.31
CA LEU A 203 -12.60 0.09 0.46
C LEU A 203 -13.76 -0.34 1.36
#